data_AF-A0A1G8JLD0-F1
#
_entry.id   AF-A0A1G8JLD0-F1
#
_cell.length_a   1.000
_cell.length_b   1.000
_cell.length_c   1.000
_cell.angle_alpha   90.00
_cell.angle_beta   90.00
_cell.angle_gamma   90.00
#
_symmetry.space_group_name_H-M   'P 1'
#
loop_
_entity.id
_entity.type
_entity.pdbx_description
1 polymer ?
#
loop_
_entity_poly.entity_id
_entity_poly.type
_entity_poly.pdbx_seq_one_letter_code
_entity_poly.pdbx_strand_id
1 'polypeptide(L)'
;MHLVMMDKDTTYPDQLTMTPAKEHDRGYLDYERFDRMTDDGYFFVSRLKKNAATREICTFNAGEEKNILSDKMVWIGTPQKLAENVFRVVPEDGHGEVLRLITNRFDISPKEVSDIYRSRWEIELFFKWLKQHVNIKTFYGESENAVKNQVYTALTHCLHVFIQ
;
A
#
# COMPACT_ATOMS: atom_id res chain seq x y z
N MET A 1 8.05 -3.05 -4.62
CA MET A 1 7.40 -2.53 -3.39
C MET A 1 6.06 -1.97 -3.82
N HIS A 2 4.92 -2.37 -3.25
CA HIS A 2 3.68 -1.65 -3.56
C HIS A 2 3.23 -0.89 -2.32
N LEU A 3 2.74 0.31 -2.61
CA LEU A 3 2.59 1.43 -1.71
C LEU A 3 1.13 1.85 -1.73
N VAL A 4 0.52 1.97 -0.56
CA VAL A 4 -0.80 2.56 -0.41
C VAL A 4 -0.61 4.03 -0.07
N MET A 5 -1.22 4.93 -0.86
CA MET A 5 -1.09 6.38 -0.75
C MET A 5 -2.43 7.03 -0.44
N MET A 6 -2.40 8.05 0.41
CA MET A 6 -3.53 8.93 0.70
C MET A 6 -3.06 10.39 0.70
N ASP A 7 -3.88 11.27 0.12
CA ASP A 7 -3.65 12.73 0.16
C ASP A 7 -4.08 13.30 1.53
N LYS A 8 -3.63 14.51 1.88
CA LYS A 8 -3.95 15.19 3.16
C LYS A 8 -5.44 15.38 3.38
N ASP A 9 -6.19 15.58 2.31
CA ASP A 9 -7.63 15.82 2.36
C ASP A 9 -8.44 14.52 2.39
N THR A 10 -7.78 13.36 2.42
CA THR A 10 -8.43 12.04 2.37
C THR A 10 -8.39 11.33 3.72
N THR A 11 -9.57 11.00 4.24
CA THR A 11 -9.71 10.17 5.45
C THR A 11 -9.89 8.72 5.02
N TYR A 12 -9.29 7.75 5.73
CA TYR A 12 -9.67 6.35 5.53
C TYR A 12 -11.13 6.17 5.95
N PRO A 13 -12.00 5.53 5.15
CA PRO A 13 -11.73 4.73 3.94
C PRO A 13 -12.02 5.43 2.58
N ASP A 14 -12.18 6.76 2.53
CA ASP A 14 -12.90 7.46 1.46
C ASP A 14 -12.22 7.49 0.08
N GLN A 15 -10.88 7.41 0.00
CA GLN A 15 -10.16 7.34 -1.28
C GLN A 15 -8.77 6.71 -1.12
N LEU A 16 -8.44 5.74 -1.97
CA LEU A 16 -7.17 4.99 -1.92
C LEU A 16 -6.54 4.99 -3.31
N THR A 17 -5.37 5.62 -3.46
CA THR A 17 -4.65 5.65 -4.74
C THR A 17 -3.48 4.67 -4.69
N MET A 18 -3.52 3.65 -5.55
CA MET A 18 -2.41 2.71 -5.72
C MET A 18 -1.64 3.01 -7.00
N THR A 19 -0.32 3.22 -6.89
CA THR A 19 0.55 3.33 -8.07
C THR A 19 1.13 1.96 -8.42
N PRO A 20 1.07 1.51 -9.70
CA PRO A 20 1.75 0.31 -10.13
C PRO A 20 3.27 0.47 -9.98
N ALA A 21 3.89 -0.51 -9.34
CA ALA A 21 5.33 -0.59 -9.18
C ALA A 21 6.00 -1.04 -10.49
N LYS A 22 6.09 -0.16 -11.49
CA LYS A 22 7.04 -0.35 -12.59
C LYS A 22 8.31 0.47 -12.27
N GLU A 23 9.46 -0.21 -12.31
CA GLU A 23 10.84 0.31 -12.21
C GLU A 23 11.43 0.69 -10.82
N HIS A 24 11.46 -0.20 -9.82
CA HIS A 24 12.06 0.19 -8.53
C HIS A 24 12.91 -0.93 -7.90
N ASP A 25 14.09 -1.18 -8.48
CA ASP A 25 15.04 -2.26 -8.12
C ASP A 25 16.26 -1.82 -7.30
N ARG A 26 16.25 -0.63 -6.69
CA ARG A 26 17.30 -0.23 -5.73
C ARG A 26 16.69 0.23 -4.43
N GLY A 27 17.01 -0.46 -3.33
CA GLY A 27 16.52 -0.12 -1.98
C GLY A 27 16.83 1.30 -1.51
N TYR A 28 17.73 2.01 -2.20
CA TYR A 28 18.05 3.42 -1.96
C TYR A 28 17.04 4.41 -2.56
N LEU A 29 16.36 4.04 -3.66
CA LEU A 29 15.29 4.87 -4.25
C LEU A 29 14.03 4.88 -3.36
N ASP A 30 13.89 3.90 -2.47
CA ASP A 30 12.73 3.76 -1.61
C ASP A 30 12.73 4.81 -0.47
N TYR A 31 13.89 5.18 0.09
CA TYR A 31 13.97 6.12 1.23
C TYR A 31 13.75 7.58 0.82
N GLU A 32 14.47 8.06 -0.20
CA GLU A 32 14.26 9.41 -0.76
C GLU A 32 12.81 9.63 -1.20
N ARG A 33 12.13 8.56 -1.63
CA ARG A 33 10.72 8.61 -1.96
C ARG A 33 9.83 8.75 -0.73
N PHE A 34 10.11 8.05 0.35
CA PHE A 34 9.37 8.21 1.61
C PHE A 34 9.56 9.61 2.18
N ASP A 35 10.77 10.16 2.10
CA ASP A 35 11.06 11.55 2.49
C ASP A 35 10.24 12.51 1.64
N ARG A 36 10.39 12.46 0.32
CA ARG A 36 9.64 13.34 -0.60
C ARG A 36 8.13 13.28 -0.38
N MET A 37 7.58 12.08 -0.22
CA MET A 37 6.15 11.94 0.03
C MET A 37 5.73 12.57 1.35
N THR A 38 6.56 12.46 2.38
CA THR A 38 6.31 13.09 3.68
C THR A 38 6.39 14.61 3.56
N ASP A 39 7.41 15.12 2.86
CA ASP A 39 7.63 16.56 2.63
C ASP A 39 6.50 17.18 1.79
N ASP A 40 6.04 16.47 0.76
CA ASP A 40 4.89 16.83 -0.07
C ASP A 40 3.56 16.68 0.68
N GLY A 41 3.57 16.03 1.85
CA GLY A 41 2.43 15.90 2.73
C GLY A 41 1.57 14.66 2.56
N TYR A 42 1.95 13.74 1.67
CA TYR A 42 1.22 12.49 1.47
C TYR A 42 1.40 11.53 2.63
N PHE A 43 0.34 10.77 2.91
CA PHE A 43 0.38 9.67 3.85
C PHE A 43 0.50 8.32 3.14
N PHE A 44 1.19 7.38 3.77
CA PHE A 44 1.39 6.07 3.16
C PHE A 44 1.51 4.92 4.13
N VAL A 45 1.21 3.71 3.64
CA VAL A 45 1.60 2.44 4.26
C VAL A 45 2.29 1.57 3.21
N SER A 46 3.45 1.02 3.56
CA SER A 46 4.24 0.16 2.67
C SER A 46 4.85 -1.01 3.43
N ARG A 47 5.25 -2.06 2.69
CA ARG A 47 6.08 -3.14 3.24
C ARG A 47 7.54 -2.79 3.08
N LEU A 48 8.24 -2.70 4.21
CA LEU A 48 9.68 -2.53 4.27
C LEU A 48 10.38 -3.86 3.94
N LYS A 49 11.50 -3.79 3.19
CA LYS A 49 12.30 -4.97 2.84
C LYS A 49 12.89 -5.61 4.11
N LYS A 50 13.01 -6.94 4.13
CA LYS A 50 13.54 -7.68 5.30
C LYS A 50 14.90 -7.17 5.77
N ASN A 51 15.79 -6.89 4.83
CA ASN A 51 17.14 -6.40 5.05
C ASN A 51 17.26 -4.86 5.15
N ALA A 52 16.14 -4.13 5.20
CA ALA A 52 16.19 -2.69 5.38
C ALA A 52 16.75 -2.36 6.77
N ALA A 53 17.82 -1.57 6.79
CA ALA A 53 18.43 -1.07 8.01
C ALA A 53 17.50 -0.06 8.67
N THR A 54 17.26 -0.24 9.96
CA THR A 54 16.45 0.66 10.78
C THR A 54 17.11 0.86 12.12
N ARG A 55 17.13 2.10 12.60
CA ARG A 55 17.59 2.46 13.94
C ARG A 55 16.40 2.92 14.76
N GLU A 56 16.06 2.16 15.79
CA GLU A 56 14.98 2.49 16.71
C GLU A 56 15.29 3.79 17.47
N ILE A 57 14.27 4.63 17.62
CA ILE A 57 14.29 5.86 18.42
C ILE A 57 13.49 5.64 19.69
N CYS A 58 12.27 5.11 19.55
CA CYS A 58 11.43 4.70 20.66
C CYS A 58 10.42 3.62 20.23
N THR A 59 9.87 2.94 21.22
CA THR A 59 8.80 1.95 21.06
C THR A 59 7.51 2.50 21.68
N PHE A 60 6.41 2.41 20.94
CA PHE A 60 5.06 2.74 21.38
C PHE A 60 4.36 1.53 21.98
N ASN A 61 3.21 1.76 22.63
CA ASN A 61 2.34 0.66 23.07
C ASN A 61 1.62 0.06 21.87
N ALA A 62 1.88 -1.22 21.57
CA ALA A 62 1.27 -1.96 20.48
C ALA A 62 -0.21 -2.34 20.73
N GLY A 63 -0.72 -2.12 21.95
CA GLY A 63 -2.05 -2.53 22.36
C GLY A 63 -2.14 -4.04 22.63
N GLU A 64 -3.36 -4.58 22.59
CA GLU A 64 -3.66 -6.00 22.86
C GLU A 64 -3.77 -6.85 21.58
N GLU A 65 -3.46 -6.27 20.42
CA GLU A 65 -3.60 -6.93 19.12
C GLU A 65 -2.56 -8.05 18.96
N LYS A 66 -3.03 -9.30 18.87
CA LYS A 66 -2.16 -10.49 18.87
C LYS A 66 -1.23 -10.59 17.67
N ASN A 67 -1.64 -10.03 16.52
CA ASN A 67 -0.85 -10.07 15.29
C ASN A 67 0.21 -8.96 15.23
N ILE A 68 0.07 -7.89 16.03
CA ILE A 68 1.03 -6.79 16.06
C ILE A 68 2.17 -7.16 17.03
N LEU A 69 3.39 -7.26 16.50
CA LEU A 69 4.55 -7.67 17.29
C LEU A 69 5.20 -6.50 18.03
N SER A 70 5.15 -5.31 17.42
CA SER A 70 5.61 -4.07 18.04
C SER A 70 5.14 -2.85 17.25
N ASP A 71 5.28 -1.69 17.85
CA ASP A 71 5.04 -0.41 17.20
C ASP A 71 6.21 0.53 17.55
N LYS A 72 6.92 1.03 16.54
CA LYS A 72 8.22 1.69 16.73
C LYS A 72 8.38 2.93 15.90
N MET A 73 9.00 3.97 16.47
CA MET A 73 9.55 5.09 15.71
C MET A 73 11.00 4.80 15.36
N VAL A 74 11.37 4.91 14.08
CA VAL A 74 12.70 4.55 13.58
C VAL A 74 13.23 5.59 12.60
N TRP A 75 14.56 5.70 12.56
CA TRP A 75 15.29 6.16 11.38
C TRP A 75 15.46 4.98 10.41
N ILE A 76 15.30 5.21 9.11
CA ILE A 76 15.52 4.19 8.08
C ILE A 76 16.78 4.49 7.28
N GLY A 77 17.55 3.46 6.94
CA GLY A 77 18.81 3.57 6.20
C GLY A 77 20.05 3.20 6.99
N THR A 78 21.20 3.33 6.34
CA THR A 78 22.52 3.06 6.95
C THR A 78 23.18 4.37 7.37
N PRO A 79 24.25 4.37 8.17
CA PRO A 79 24.97 5.59 8.53
C PRO A 79 25.45 6.41 7.32
N GLN A 80 25.72 5.77 6.18
CA GLN A 80 26.13 6.46 4.95
C GLN A 80 24.94 7.04 4.16
N LYS A 81 23.74 6.48 4.31
CA LYS A 81 22.55 6.90 3.58
C LYS A 81 21.31 6.66 4.45
N LEU A 82 21.02 7.67 5.26
CA LEU A 82 19.87 7.75 6.16
C LEU A 82 18.77 8.58 5.49
N ALA A 83 17.51 8.22 5.73
CA ALA A 83 16.40 9.11 5.40
C ALA A 83 16.45 10.38 6.26
N GLU A 84 15.87 11.45 5.73
CA GLU A 84 15.82 12.76 6.39
C GLU A 84 14.68 12.84 7.42
N ASN A 85 13.58 12.12 7.17
CA ASN A 85 12.46 12.01 8.08
C ASN A 85 12.51 10.75 8.96
N VAL A 86 11.80 10.82 10.09
CA VAL A 86 11.53 9.67 10.96
C VAL A 86 10.24 8.99 10.54
N PHE A 87 10.21 7.66 10.64
CA PHE A 87 9.06 6.86 10.24
C PHE A 87 8.61 5.94 11.36
N ARG A 88 7.38 5.48 11.26
CA ARG A 88 6.84 4.44 12.12
C ARG A 88 6.95 3.09 11.42
N VAL A 89 7.42 2.09 12.16
CA VAL A 89 7.45 0.69 11.71
C VAL A 89 6.60 -0.17 12.63
N VAL A 90 5.66 -0.89 12.03
CA VAL A 90 4.73 -1.80 12.70
C VAL A 90 4.98 -3.22 12.17
N PRO A 91 5.83 -4.02 12.83
CA PRO A 91 5.98 -5.43 12.49
C PRO A 91 4.75 -6.23 12.92
N GLU A 92 4.23 -7.06 12.03
CA GLU A 92 3.11 -7.95 12.30
C GLU A 92 3.37 -9.38 11.79
N ASP A 93 2.67 -10.36 12.34
CA ASP A 93 2.64 -11.72 11.82
C ASP A 93 1.64 -11.85 10.68
N GLY A 94 2.14 -11.89 9.44
CA GLY A 94 1.37 -12.09 8.22
C GLY A 94 1.29 -13.56 7.83
N HIS A 95 0.75 -14.41 8.72
CA HIS A 95 0.57 -15.86 8.51
C HIS A 95 1.89 -16.65 8.41
N GLY A 96 2.76 -16.51 9.41
CA GLY A 96 4.04 -17.23 9.51
C GLY A 96 5.22 -16.49 8.88
N GLU A 97 4.98 -15.30 8.33
CA GLU A 97 6.03 -14.37 7.89
C GLU A 97 5.86 -13.03 8.59
N VAL A 98 6.93 -12.52 9.19
CA VAL A 98 6.93 -11.16 9.76
C VAL A 98 6.91 -10.12 8.64
N LEU A 99 5.83 -9.37 8.56
CA LEU A 99 5.67 -8.21 7.70
C LEU A 99 6.10 -6.97 8.47
N ARG A 100 7.08 -6.23 7.94
CA ARG A 100 7.49 -4.94 8.51
C ARG A 100 6.77 -3.85 7.76
N LEU A 101 5.71 -3.30 8.33
CA LEU A 101 4.97 -2.19 7.71
C LEU A 101 5.64 -0.87 8.09
N ILE A 102 5.80 0.04 7.13
CA ILE A 102 6.34 1.39 7.33
C ILE A 102 5.32 2.45 6.93
N THR A 103 5.21 3.50 7.74
CA THR A 103 4.28 4.61 7.52
C THR A 103 4.82 5.91 8.12
N ASN A 104 4.33 7.05 7.62
CA ASN A 104 4.47 8.36 8.25
C ASN A 104 3.21 8.79 9.05
N ARG A 105 2.22 7.89 9.22
CA ARG A 105 1.03 8.10 10.08
C ARG A 105 1.30 7.69 11.52
N PHE A 106 1.38 8.69 12.40
CA PHE A 106 1.49 8.50 13.86
C PHE A 106 0.17 8.71 14.60
N ASP A 107 -0.86 9.14 13.88
CA ASP A 107 -2.20 9.51 14.37
C ASP A 107 -3.17 8.32 14.45
N ILE A 108 -2.85 7.19 13.80
CA ILE A 108 -3.70 5.99 13.75
C ILE A 108 -3.14 4.83 14.57
N SER A 109 -3.97 3.84 14.91
CA SER A 109 -3.54 2.64 15.63
C SER A 109 -2.66 1.71 14.77
N PRO A 110 -1.81 0.85 15.37
CA PRO A 110 -1.06 -0.16 14.64
C PRO A 110 -1.96 -1.12 13.84
N LYS A 111 -3.16 -1.38 14.37
CA LYS A 111 -4.20 -2.18 13.70
C LYS A 111 -4.67 -1.51 12.41
N GLU A 112 -4.95 -0.20 12.44
CA GLU A 112 -5.36 0.53 11.24
C GLU A 112 -4.25 0.53 10.19
N VAL A 113 -2.97 0.64 10.59
CA VAL A 113 -1.83 0.47 9.66
C VAL A 113 -1.86 -0.90 8.99
N SER A 114 -2.08 -1.97 9.76
CA SER A 114 -2.24 -3.33 9.24
C SER A 114 -3.42 -3.46 8.28
N ASP A 115 -4.59 -2.94 8.67
CA ASP A 115 -5.82 -3.01 7.88
C ASP A 115 -5.67 -2.26 6.53
N ILE A 116 -5.05 -1.07 6.53
CA ILE A 116 -4.74 -0.33 5.30
C ILE A 116 -3.83 -1.16 4.37
N TYR A 117 -2.81 -1.81 4.92
CA TYR A 117 -1.94 -2.67 4.12
C TYR A 117 -2.69 -3.91 3.59
N ARG A 118 -3.62 -4.47 4.36
CA ARG A 118 -4.43 -5.61 3.95
C ARG A 118 -5.39 -5.27 2.81
N SER A 119 -5.98 -4.07 2.79
CA SER A 119 -6.85 -3.63 1.68
C SER A 119 -6.14 -3.71 0.31
N ARG A 120 -4.81 -3.62 0.26
CA ARG A 120 -4.06 -3.88 -0.98
C ARG A 120 -4.23 -5.32 -1.49
N TRP A 121 -4.21 -6.31 -0.61
CA TRP A 121 -4.37 -7.72 -1.01
C TRP A 121 -5.75 -7.95 -1.60
N GLU A 122 -6.79 -7.33 -1.04
CA GLU A 122 -8.15 -7.39 -1.57
C GLU A 122 -8.22 -6.83 -2.99
N ILE A 123 -7.52 -5.72 -3.25
CA ILE A 123 -7.40 -5.14 -4.59
C ILE A 123 -6.67 -6.08 -5.56
N GLU A 124 -5.58 -6.72 -5.13
CA GLU A 124 -4.87 -7.71 -5.97
C GLU A 124 -5.75 -8.91 -6.30
N LEU A 125 -6.53 -9.39 -5.33
CA LEU A 125 -7.52 -10.46 -5.53
C LEU A 125 -8.64 -10.01 -6.48
N PHE A 126 -9.13 -8.79 -6.35
CA PHE A 126 -10.10 -8.21 -7.28
C PHE A 126 -9.56 -8.18 -8.71
N PHE A 127 -8.35 -7.68 -8.94
CA PHE A 127 -7.76 -7.66 -10.29
C PHE A 127 -7.45 -9.06 -10.82
N LYS A 128 -7.08 -10.01 -9.95
CA LYS A 128 -6.92 -11.42 -10.32
C LYS A 128 -8.26 -12.01 -10.76
N TRP A 129 -9.31 -11.79 -9.99
CA TRP A 129 -10.67 -12.22 -10.31
C TRP A 129 -11.14 -11.61 -11.63
N LEU A 130 -10.94 -10.30 -11.81
CA LEU A 130 -11.29 -9.56 -13.03
C LEU A 130 -10.61 -10.17 -14.25
N LYS A 131 -9.30 -10.45 -14.20
CA LYS A 131 -8.58 -11.10 -15.31
C LYS A 131 -9.08 -12.52 -15.62
N GLN A 132 -9.60 -13.23 -14.61
CA GLN A 132 -10.12 -14.59 -14.78
C GLN A 132 -11.54 -14.62 -15.33
N HIS A 133 -12.37 -13.63 -15.01
CA HIS A 133 -13.82 -13.65 -15.29
C HIS A 133 -14.25 -12.64 -16.37
N VAL A 134 -13.45 -11.60 -16.63
CA VAL A 134 -13.68 -10.70 -17.78
C VAL A 134 -13.19 -11.38 -19.04
N ASN A 135 -14.13 -11.89 -19.83
CA ASN A 135 -13.86 -12.37 -21.18
C ASN A 135 -14.72 -11.60 -22.19
N ILE A 136 -14.12 -10.61 -22.87
CA ILE A 136 -14.77 -9.91 -23.98
C ILE A 136 -14.59 -10.78 -25.23
N LYS A 137 -15.59 -11.61 -25.53
CA LYS A 137 -15.54 -12.56 -26.65
C LYS A 137 -15.62 -11.90 -28.02
N THR A 138 -16.29 -10.75 -28.12
CA THR A 138 -16.54 -10.07 -29.39
C THR A 138 -16.69 -8.58 -29.15
N PHE A 139 -16.01 -7.78 -29.97
CA PHE A 139 -16.23 -6.33 -30.01
C PHE A 139 -17.33 -6.04 -31.03
N TYR A 140 -18.39 -5.33 -30.61
CA TYR A 140 -19.50 -4.96 -31.50
C TYR A 140 -19.29 -3.63 -32.24
N GLY A 141 -18.14 -2.98 -32.03
CA GLY A 141 -17.78 -1.75 -32.72
C GLY A 141 -16.27 -1.54 -32.70
N GLU A 142 -15.72 -1.05 -33.80
CA GLU A 142 -14.27 -0.98 -34.03
C GLU A 142 -13.68 0.41 -33.75
N SER A 143 -14.53 1.43 -33.57
CA SER A 143 -14.04 2.75 -33.16
C SER A 143 -13.47 2.71 -31.75
N GLU A 144 -12.45 3.53 -31.48
CA GLU A 144 -11.82 3.64 -30.15
C GLU A 144 -12.85 3.86 -29.04
N ASN A 145 -13.84 4.73 -29.28
CA ASN A 145 -14.92 5.00 -28.32
C ASN A 145 -15.83 3.79 -28.10
N ALA A 146 -16.15 3.02 -29.15
CA ALA A 146 -16.97 1.82 -29.02
C ALA A 146 -16.26 0.74 -28.21
N VAL A 147 -14.96 0.56 -28.44
CA VAL A 147 -14.12 -0.38 -27.67
C VAL A 147 -14.01 0.08 -26.20
N LYS A 148 -13.72 1.36 -25.95
CA LYS A 148 -13.66 1.94 -24.60
C LYS A 148 -14.97 1.72 -23.83
N ASN A 149 -16.10 2.04 -24.45
CA ASN A 149 -17.41 1.87 -23.83
C ASN A 149 -17.70 0.40 -23.52
N GLN A 150 -17.35 -0.54 -24.40
CA GLN A 150 -17.53 -1.98 -24.13
C GLN A 150 -16.67 -2.46 -22.96
N VAL A 151 -15.42 -1.98 -22.86
CA VAL A 151 -14.54 -2.27 -21.73
C VAL A 151 -15.12 -1.69 -20.43
N TYR A 152 -15.58 -0.42 -20.43
CA TYR A 152 -16.19 0.18 -19.24
C TYR A 152 -17.45 -0.56 -18.79
N THR A 153 -18.33 -0.93 -19.71
CA THR A 153 -19.54 -1.71 -19.38
C THR A 153 -19.17 -3.07 -18.78
N ALA A 154 -18.19 -3.78 -19.37
CA ALA A 154 -17.72 -5.06 -18.81
C ALA A 154 -17.15 -4.89 -17.40
N LEU A 155 -16.38 -3.82 -17.15
CA LEU A 155 -15.84 -3.51 -15.82
C LEU A 155 -16.94 -3.20 -14.80
N THR A 156 -17.94 -2.40 -15.16
CA THR A 156 -19.08 -2.07 -14.27
C THR A 156 -19.91 -3.30 -13.91
N HIS A 157 -20.18 -4.17 -14.89
CA HIS A 157 -20.87 -5.45 -14.65
C HIS A 157 -20.07 -6.35 -13.71
N CYS A 158 -18.75 -6.45 -13.93
CA CYS A 158 -17.86 -7.22 -13.06
C CYS A 158 -17.83 -6.69 -11.63
N LEU A 159 -17.82 -5.37 -11.45
CA LEU A 159 -17.92 -4.76 -10.12
C LEU A 159 -19.26 -5.13 -9.45
N HIS A 160 -20.37 -5.11 -10.19
CA HIS A 160 -21.68 -5.49 -9.67
C HIS A 160 -21.74 -6.96 -9.23
N VAL A 161 -21.22 -7.88 -10.05
CA VAL A 161 -21.16 -9.31 -9.73
C VAL A 161 -20.24 -9.60 -8.54
N PHE A 162 -19.16 -8.83 -8.38
CA PHE A 162 -18.21 -9.01 -7.28
C PHE A 162 -18.77 -8.56 -5.91
N ILE A 163 -19.74 -7.64 -5.91
CA ILE A 163 -20.36 -7.09 -4.68
C ILE A 163 -21.52 -7.96 -4.16
N GLN A 164 -22.10 -8.82 -5.01
CA GLN A 164 -23.17 -9.76 -4.65
C GLN A 164 -22.64 -11.04 -4.02
#